data_AF-A0A150SSA6-F1
#
_entry.id   AF-A0A150SSA6-F1
#
_cell.length_a   1.000
_cell.length_b   1.000
_cell.length_c   1.000
_cell.angle_alpha   90.00
_cell.angle_beta   90.00
_cell.angle_gamma   90.00
#
_symmetry.space_group_name_H-M   'P 1'
#
loop_
_entity.id
_entity.type
_entity.pdbx_description
1 polymer ?
#
loop_
_entity_poly.entity_id
_entity_poly.type
_entity_poly.pdbx_seq_one_letter_code
_entity_poly.pdbx_strand_id
1 'polypeptide(L)'
;VQLSAEWSGGADLDLALIDAQGRRLSWMGSTLGSVGVRSRDATSTRAESLALRGLPKGSYIVEIARASTGDGPSPSAAPGAPEVLRGELTLRLAGETRKVPFTLDGARRELGTVRVFFTSRLVPADDVPWR
;
A
#
# COMPACT_ATOMS: atom_id res chain seq x y z
N VAL A 1 9.59 2.87 1.01
CA VAL A 1 8.64 1.95 0.32
C VAL A 1 7.58 2.81 -0.31
N GLN A 2 7.15 2.48 -1.53
CA GLN A 2 6.04 3.18 -2.18
C GLN A 2 5.08 2.15 -2.77
N LEU A 3 3.80 2.36 -2.52
CA LEU A 3 2.68 1.68 -3.15
C LEU A 3 1.96 2.72 -4.00
N SER A 4 1.59 2.36 -5.21
CA SER A 4 0.71 3.18 -6.05
C SER A 4 -0.21 2.26 -6.81
N ALA A 5 -1.50 2.56 -6.87
CA ALA A 5 -2.46 1.77 -7.61
C ALA A 5 -3.28 2.66 -8.52
N GLU A 6 -3.70 2.09 -9.64
CA GLU A 6 -4.68 2.66 -10.55
C GLU A 6 -5.77 1.62 -10.82
N TRP A 7 -7.02 2.05 -10.95
CA TRP A 7 -8.15 1.15 -11.17
C TRP A 7 -9.28 1.79 -11.95
N SER A 8 -10.21 0.92 -12.35
CA SER A 8 -11.47 1.25 -13.01
C SER A 8 -12.65 0.83 -12.13
N GLY A 9 -13.78 1.52 -12.32
CA GLY A 9 -15.06 1.26 -11.64
C GLY A 9 -15.63 2.46 -10.89
N GLY A 10 -14.78 3.41 -10.45
CA GLY A 10 -15.26 4.69 -9.93
C GLY A 10 -15.51 4.72 -8.41
N ALA A 11 -15.13 3.67 -7.69
CA ALA A 11 -15.08 3.67 -6.23
C ALA A 11 -13.76 4.25 -5.70
N ASP A 12 -13.84 4.86 -4.53
CA ASP A 12 -12.69 5.33 -3.75
C ASP A 12 -12.04 4.15 -3.00
N LEU A 13 -10.75 3.91 -3.28
CA LEU A 13 -9.97 2.81 -2.71
C LEU A 13 -8.76 3.32 -1.95
N ASP A 14 -8.53 2.71 -0.79
CA ASP A 14 -7.41 2.92 0.09
C ASP A 14 -6.40 1.77 0.03
N LEU A 15 -5.13 2.11 0.04
CA LEU A 15 -3.98 1.24 0.17
C LEU A 15 -3.50 1.20 1.62
N ALA A 16 -3.12 0.02 2.08
CA ALA A 16 -2.46 -0.12 3.37
C ALA A 16 -1.39 -1.22 3.38
N LEU A 17 -0.45 -1.09 4.32
CA LEU A 17 0.34 -2.19 4.81
C LEU A 17 -0.15 -2.60 6.21
N ILE A 18 -0.28 -3.89 6.45
CA ILE A 18 -0.63 -4.43 7.77
C ILE A 18 0.57 -5.21 8.28
N ASP A 19 1.09 -4.85 9.45
CA ASP A 19 2.21 -5.57 10.05
C ASP A 19 1.78 -6.86 10.76
N ALA A 20 2.76 -7.62 11.25
CA ALA A 20 2.51 -8.89 11.95
C ALA A 20 1.71 -8.74 13.27
N GLN A 21 1.55 -7.52 13.79
CA GLN A 21 0.74 -7.21 14.97
C GLN A 21 -0.67 -6.71 14.59
N GLY A 22 -1.01 -6.68 13.29
CA GLY A 22 -2.27 -6.17 12.79
C GLY A 22 -2.34 -4.65 12.74
N ARG A 23 -1.23 -3.93 12.96
CA ARG A 23 -1.23 -2.46 12.87
C ARG A 23 -1.24 -2.07 11.40
N ARG A 24 -2.18 -1.19 11.06
CA ARG A 24 -2.40 -0.69 9.70
C ARG A 24 -1.63 0.60 9.47
N LEU A 25 -0.84 0.64 8.42
CA LEU A 25 -0.16 1.82 7.88
C LEU A 25 -0.88 2.21 6.60
N SER A 26 -1.58 3.35 6.61
CA SER A 26 -2.45 3.83 5.52
C SER A 26 -2.30 5.33 5.36
N TRP A 27 -3.04 5.97 4.46
CA TRP A 27 -3.01 7.43 4.31
C TRP A 27 -3.32 8.20 5.61
N MET A 28 -4.08 7.61 6.54
CA MET A 28 -4.35 8.17 7.88
C MET A 28 -3.12 8.19 8.79
N GLY A 29 -2.00 7.59 8.36
CA GLY A 29 -0.75 7.55 9.08
C GLY A 29 -0.40 6.16 9.59
N SER A 30 0.41 6.14 10.65
CA SER A 30 0.98 4.94 11.26
C SER A 30 1.06 5.15 12.77
N THR A 31 0.72 4.12 13.54
CA THR A 31 0.93 4.10 15.00
C THR A 31 2.39 3.79 15.37
N LEU A 32 3.21 3.39 14.40
CA LEU A 32 4.66 3.31 14.54
C LEU A 32 5.27 4.70 14.35
N GLY A 33 5.68 5.34 15.46
CA GLY A 33 6.22 6.71 15.44
C GLY A 33 7.50 6.90 14.62
N SER A 34 8.23 5.83 14.31
CA SER A 34 9.41 5.87 13.44
C SER A 34 9.07 5.90 11.95
N VAL A 35 7.80 5.65 11.57
CA VAL A 35 7.37 5.54 10.18
C VAL A 35 6.70 6.84 9.73
N GLY A 36 7.34 7.52 8.77
CA GLY A 36 6.74 8.65 8.09
C GLY A 36 5.81 8.18 6.96
N VAL A 37 4.61 8.73 6.90
CA VAL A 37 3.60 8.43 5.88
C VAL A 37 3.32 9.66 5.02
N ARG A 38 3.22 9.47 3.70
CA ARG A 38 2.68 10.46 2.77
C ARG A 38 1.73 9.76 1.81
N SER A 39 0.54 10.31 1.60
CA SER A 39 -0.39 9.83 0.56
C SER A 39 -0.63 10.92 -0.50
N ARG A 40 -1.04 10.48 -1.68
CA ARG A 40 -1.62 11.29 -2.75
C ARG A 40 -2.87 10.58 -3.26
N ASP A 41 -3.87 11.37 -3.64
CA ASP A 41 -5.10 10.89 -4.25
C ASP A 41 -5.93 9.95 -3.33
N ALA A 42 -5.83 10.11 -2.02
CA ALA A 42 -6.51 9.26 -1.01
C ALA A 42 -8.05 9.29 -1.02
N THR A 43 -8.66 10.13 -1.87
CA THR A 43 -10.13 10.17 -2.07
C THR A 43 -10.50 10.05 -3.55
N SER A 44 -9.53 9.64 -4.37
CA SER A 44 -9.69 9.56 -5.81
C SER A 44 -10.36 8.24 -6.18
N THR A 45 -11.28 8.31 -7.12
CA THR A 45 -12.03 7.14 -7.58
C THR A 45 -11.29 6.28 -8.60
N ARG A 46 -10.00 6.54 -8.83
CA ARG A 46 -9.21 5.90 -9.90
C ARG A 46 -7.75 5.60 -9.56
N ALA A 47 -7.20 6.20 -8.49
CA ALA A 47 -5.79 6.01 -8.15
C ALA A 47 -5.50 6.44 -6.72
N GLU A 48 -4.51 5.80 -6.09
CA GLU A 48 -3.89 6.27 -4.85
C GLU A 48 -2.39 6.00 -4.88
N SER A 49 -1.59 6.83 -4.20
CA SER A 49 -0.19 6.54 -3.90
C SER A 49 0.14 6.72 -2.43
N LEU A 50 0.69 5.67 -1.79
CA LEU A 50 1.14 5.66 -0.40
C LEU A 50 2.66 5.48 -0.33
N ALA A 51 3.35 6.45 0.27
CA ALA A 51 4.79 6.41 0.51
C ALA A 51 5.10 6.29 2.01
N LEU A 52 5.94 5.31 2.35
CA LEU A 52 6.36 4.99 3.72
C LEU A 52 7.89 5.14 3.84
N ARG A 53 8.31 5.98 4.78
CA ARG A 53 9.73 6.21 5.13
C ARG A 53 10.03 5.57 6.48
N GLY A 54 11.16 4.89 6.59
CA GLY A 54 11.59 4.26 7.85
C GLY A 54 10.83 2.99 8.21
N LEU A 55 10.23 2.30 7.21
CA LEU A 55 9.53 1.04 7.44
C LEU A 55 10.50 -0.01 8.04
N PRO A 56 10.21 -0.56 9.23
CA PRO A 56 11.08 -1.55 9.87
C PRO A 56 11.23 -2.85 9.05
N LYS A 57 12.22 -3.66 9.43
CA LYS A 57 12.28 -5.05 8.94
C LYS A 57 11.04 -5.80 9.42
N GLY A 58 10.49 -6.65 8.57
CA GLY A 58 9.27 -7.40 8.91
C GLY A 58 8.53 -7.92 7.70
N SER A 59 7.43 -8.60 7.98
CA SER A 59 6.46 -9.06 6.98
C SER A 59 5.23 -8.17 7.07
N TYR A 60 4.78 -7.71 5.91
CA TYR A 60 3.64 -6.81 5.77
C TYR A 60 2.67 -7.36 4.75
N ILE A 61 1.39 -7.41 5.10
CA ILE A 61 0.32 -7.69 4.13
C ILE A 61 0.03 -6.40 3.37
N VAL A 62 -0.12 -6.51 2.05
CA VAL A 62 -0.62 -5.40 1.22
C VAL A 62 -2.13 -5.54 1.13
N GLU A 63 -2.85 -4.54 1.62
CA GLU A 63 -4.30 -4.46 1.57
C GLU A 63 -4.75 -3.38 0.58
N ILE A 64 -5.83 -3.66 -0.14
CA ILE A 64 -6.66 -2.65 -0.80
C ILE A 64 -8.08 -2.73 -0.24
N ALA A 65 -8.69 -1.58 0.06
CA ALA A 65 -10.01 -1.50 0.68
C ALA A 65 -10.85 -0.36 0.10
N ARG A 66 -12.18 -0.50 0.08
CA ARG A 66 -13.09 0.62 -0.22
C ARG A 66 -13.11 1.61 0.96
N ALA A 67 -13.09 2.90 0.68
CA ALA A 67 -13.17 3.95 1.71
C ALA A 67 -14.53 3.98 2.45
N SER A 68 -15.60 3.49 1.81
CA SER A 68 -16.97 3.44 2.34
C SER A 68 -17.45 2.00 2.50
N THR A 69 -18.07 1.69 3.64
CA THR A 69 -18.81 0.44 3.91
C THR A 69 -20.15 0.34 3.17
N GLY A 70 -20.41 1.23 2.21
CA GLY A 70 -21.57 1.09 1.36
C GLY A 70 -21.37 -0.09 0.41
N ASP A 71 -21.95 -1.24 0.77
CA ASP A 71 -22.33 -2.32 -0.16
C ASP A 71 -23.35 -1.83 -1.22
N GLY A 72 -23.54 -0.52 -1.36
CA GLY A 72 -24.46 0.09 -2.29
C GLY A 72 -23.88 0.05 -3.70
N PRO A 73 -24.73 -0.23 -4.72
CA PRO A 73 -24.29 -0.24 -6.09
C PRO A 73 -23.69 1.13 -6.44
N SER A 74 -22.49 1.09 -7.03
CA SER A 74 -21.96 2.25 -7.76
C SER A 74 -23.01 2.76 -8.74
N PRO A 75 -23.12 4.08 -8.99
CA PRO A 75 -24.09 4.63 -9.94
C PRO A 75 -23.96 4.06 -11.37
N SER A 76 -22.87 3.33 -11.67
CA SER A 76 -22.66 2.61 -12.93
C SER A 76 -22.97 1.10 -12.89
N ALA A 77 -23.31 0.52 -11.73
CA ALA A 77 -23.61 -0.91 -11.60
C ALA A 77 -25.11 -1.19 -11.81
N ALA A 78 -25.43 -2.31 -12.46
CA ALA A 78 -26.81 -2.79 -12.56
C ALA A 78 -27.40 -3.03 -11.15
N PRO A 79 -28.70 -2.79 -10.92
CA PRO A 79 -29.32 -3.02 -9.61
C PRO A 79 -29.05 -4.45 -9.12
N GLY A 80 -28.40 -4.58 -7.95
CA GLY A 80 -28.11 -5.88 -7.32
C GLY A 80 -26.82 -6.58 -7.77
N ALA A 81 -26.02 -6.02 -8.68
CA ALA A 81 -24.70 -6.54 -9.02
C ALA A 81 -23.61 -5.92 -8.13
N PRO A 82 -22.73 -6.71 -7.49
CA PRO A 82 -21.57 -6.16 -6.81
C PRO A 82 -20.67 -5.49 -7.84
N GLU A 83 -20.30 -4.24 -7.60
CA GLU A 83 -19.37 -3.52 -8.45
C GLU A 83 -18.00 -4.21 -8.39
N VAL A 84 -17.53 -4.75 -9.51
CA VAL A 84 -16.20 -5.37 -9.58
C VAL A 84 -15.19 -4.35 -10.07
N LEU A 85 -14.25 -3.99 -9.20
CA LEU A 85 -13.16 -3.07 -9.51
C LEU A 85 -11.95 -3.85 -10.03
N ARG A 86 -11.28 -3.33 -11.05
CA ARG A 86 -10.08 -3.94 -11.63
C ARG A 86 -8.98 -2.91 -11.77
N GLY A 87 -7.77 -3.29 -11.40
CA GLY A 87 -6.64 -2.38 -11.42
C GLY A 87 -5.28 -3.08 -11.31
N GLU A 88 -4.24 -2.25 -11.20
CA GLU A 88 -2.87 -2.70 -11.00
C GLU A 88 -2.27 -1.93 -9.82
N LEU A 89 -1.65 -2.66 -8.90
CA LEU A 89 -0.78 -2.11 -7.87
C LEU A 89 0.66 -2.16 -8.36
N THR A 90 1.36 -1.04 -8.29
CA THR A 90 2.81 -0.96 -8.38
C THR A 90 3.43 -0.79 -6.99
N LEU A 91 4.29 -1.72 -6.61
CA LEU A 91 5.10 -1.70 -5.39
C LEU A 91 6.55 -1.37 -5.74
N ARG A 92 7.14 -0.39 -5.05
CA ARG A 92 8.56 -0.05 -5.12
C ARG A 92 9.23 -0.22 -3.75
N LEU A 93 10.25 -1.08 -3.71
CA LEU A 93 11.00 -1.40 -2.49
C LEU A 93 12.47 -1.68 -2.85
N ALA A 94 13.41 -1.02 -2.19
CA ALA A 94 14.85 -1.30 -2.29
C ALA A 94 15.40 -1.39 -3.74
N GLY A 95 14.90 -0.56 -4.65
CA GLY A 95 15.28 -0.55 -6.07
C GLY A 95 14.51 -1.55 -6.95
N GLU A 96 13.75 -2.46 -6.35
CA GLU A 96 12.85 -3.37 -7.06
C GLU A 96 11.49 -2.71 -7.29
N THR A 97 10.91 -2.93 -8.47
CA THR A 97 9.53 -2.55 -8.80
C THR A 97 8.76 -3.80 -9.20
N ARG A 98 7.62 -4.04 -8.55
CA ARG A 98 6.70 -5.14 -8.87
C ARG A 98 5.32 -4.58 -9.19
N LYS A 99 4.71 -5.14 -10.23
CA LYS A 99 3.32 -4.87 -10.61
C LYS A 99 2.46 -6.07 -10.24
N VAL A 100 1.32 -5.82 -9.62
CA VAL A 100 0.38 -6.84 -9.15
C VAL A 100 -1.00 -6.47 -9.67
N PRO A 101 -1.55 -7.19 -10.67
CA PRO A 101 -2.93 -6.97 -11.07
C PRO A 101 -3.88 -7.41 -9.96
N PHE A 102 -5.03 -6.74 -9.84
CA PHE A 102 -6.03 -7.09 -8.85
C PHE A 102 -7.45 -6.98 -9.37
N THR A 103 -8.34 -7.66 -8.66
CA THR A 103 -9.80 -7.53 -8.79
C THR A 103 -10.38 -7.42 -7.39
N LEU A 104 -11.31 -6.50 -7.16
CA LEU A 104 -11.97 -6.29 -5.88
C LEU A 104 -13.48 -6.36 -6.07
N ASP A 105 -14.08 -7.40 -5.50
CA ASP A 105 -15.50 -7.76 -5.57
C ASP A 105 -16.21 -7.65 -4.20
N GLY A 106 -15.56 -6.99 -3.23
CA GLY A 106 -16.09 -6.74 -1.89
C GLY A 106 -15.49 -5.49 -1.25
N ALA A 107 -15.57 -5.40 0.07
CA ALA A 107 -15.10 -4.24 0.84
C ALA A 107 -13.57 -4.13 0.92
N ARG A 108 -12.84 -5.26 0.95
CA ARG A 108 -11.37 -5.28 1.05
C ARG A 108 -10.78 -6.54 0.44
N ARG A 109 -9.50 -6.49 0.09
CA ARG A 109 -8.72 -7.64 -0.38
C ARG A 109 -7.25 -7.53 0.02
N GLU A 110 -6.67 -8.66 0.39
CA GLU A 110 -5.22 -8.81 0.52
C GLU A 110 -4.62 -9.16 -0.86
N LEU A 111 -3.64 -8.37 -1.28
CA LEU A 111 -2.97 -8.54 -2.59
C LEU A 111 -1.70 -9.39 -2.50
N GLY A 112 -1.15 -9.53 -1.30
CA GLY A 112 0.02 -10.36 -1.06
C GLY A 112 0.85 -9.89 0.14
N THR A 113 2.07 -10.40 0.24
CA THR A 113 2.98 -10.13 1.35
C THR A 113 4.27 -9.50 0.85
N VAL A 114 4.70 -8.42 1.52
CA VAL A 114 5.99 -7.77 1.34
C VAL A 114 6.88 -8.13 2.52
N ARG A 115 8.07 -8.66 2.24
CA ARG A 115 9.08 -8.93 3.26
C ARG A 115 10.20 -7.91 3.14
N VAL A 116 10.45 -7.19 4.22
CA VAL A 116 11.52 -6.21 4.33
C VAL A 116 12.62 -6.78 5.21
N PHE A 117 13.82 -6.89 4.66
CA PHE A 117 15.02 -7.31 5.38
C PHE A 117 16.20 -6.42 4.98
N PHE A 118 17.19 -6.35 5.86
CA PHE A 118 18.41 -5.58 5.63
C PHE A 118 19.59 -6.54 5.73
N THR A 119 20.51 -6.44 4.78
CA THR A 119 21.78 -7.17 4.81
C THR A 119 22.87 -6.18 5.12
N SER A 120 23.54 -6.35 6.26
CA SER A 120 24.71 -5.55 6.60
C SER A 120 25.86 -5.91 5.65
N ARG A 121 26.55 -4.89 5.15
CA ARG A 121 27.79 -5.07 4.38
C ARG A 121 28.90 -4.25 5.03
N LEU A 122 30.09 -4.82 5.11
CA LEU A 122 31.28 -4.06 5.45
C LEU A 122 31.57 -3.11 4.29
N VAL A 123 31.77 -1.84 4.61
CA VAL A 123 32.27 -0.82 3.70
C VAL A 123 33.59 -0.31 4.25
N PRO A 124 34.55 0.11 3.41
CA PRO A 124 35.75 0.77 3.90
C PRO A 124 35.36 1.92 4.82
N ALA A 125 35.96 1.97 6.00
CA ALA A 125 35.97 3.21 6.76
C ALA A 125 36.92 4.13 5.99
N ASP A 126 36.43 5.25 5.45
CA ASP A 126 37.32 6.31 5.00
C ASP A 126 38.25 6.64 6.18
N ASP A 127 39.56 6.61 5.95
CA ASP A 127 40.58 6.79 6.99
C ASP A 127 40.23 8.03 7.83
N VAL A 128 39.74 7.81 9.05
CA VAL A 128 39.62 8.87 10.05
C VAL A 128 41.04 9.06 10.56
N PRO A 129 41.73 10.19 10.25
CA PRO A 129 43.04 10.42 10.81
C PRO A 129 42.86 10.55 12.32
N TRP A 130 43.34 9.54 13.05
CA TRP A 130 43.51 9.60 14.49
C TRP A 130 44.44 10.78 14.79
N ARG A 131 43.93 11.75 15.54
CA ARG A 131 44.73 12.78 16.20
C ARG A 131 44.86 12.44 17.67
#